data_AF-A0A3D9DR33-F1
#
_entry.id   AF-A0A3D9DR33-F1
#
_cell.length_a   1.000
_cell.length_b   1.000
_cell.length_c   1.000
_cell.angle_alpha   90.00
_cell.angle_beta   90.00
_cell.angle_gamma   90.00
#
_symmetry.space_group_name_H-M   'P 1'
#
loop_
_entity.id
_entity.type
_entity.pdbx_description
1 polymer ?
#
loop_
_entity_poly.entity_id
_entity_poly.type
_entity_poly.pdbx_seq_one_letter_code
_entity_poly.pdbx_strand_id
1 'polypeptide(L)'
;MKKKSDFEKISIRGRYIYGYLCLKKYMRDKGFQPLPNTLEKDIEEFVISGELDTWHENVEEVPPSIILNNDFNSEYYEIIDFNYYNELREYYLSLNQECLTLIDNLIPIGIGNLYGQFKSELTLDYLENIIEIMNYNKLELPKSDYIANLTVDQKNGWGNRVNMKDYIS
;
A
#
# COMPACT_ATOMS: atom_id res chain seq x y z
N MET A 1 6.53 14.06 16.32
CA MET A 1 5.68 13.83 15.14
C MET A 1 6.62 13.51 14.00
N LYS A 2 6.52 12.31 13.39
CA LYS A 2 7.37 11.96 12.25
C LYS A 2 7.01 12.82 11.05
N LYS A 3 8.00 13.19 10.23
CA LYS A 3 7.86 14.05 9.06
C LYS A 3 8.36 13.34 7.81
N LYS A 4 7.97 13.82 6.63
CA LYS A 4 8.46 13.36 5.31
C LYS A 4 9.98 13.11 5.26
N SER A 5 10.74 14.01 5.87
CA SER A 5 12.21 13.93 5.96
C SER A 5 12.74 12.64 6.60
N ASP A 6 11.97 12.02 7.49
CA ASP A 6 12.39 10.82 8.22
C ASP A 6 12.44 9.59 7.30
N PHE A 7 11.81 9.65 6.12
CA PHE A 7 11.70 8.55 5.16
C PHE A 7 12.48 8.79 3.86
N GLU A 8 13.16 9.93 3.71
CA GLU A 8 13.92 10.26 2.49
C GLU A 8 15.00 9.22 2.17
N LYS A 9 15.62 8.65 3.19
CA LYS A 9 16.66 7.61 3.06
C LYS A 9 16.10 6.19 2.97
N ILE A 10 14.80 6.01 3.16
CA ILE A 10 14.12 4.72 3.09
C ILE A 10 13.75 4.43 1.64
N SER A 11 14.01 3.21 1.17
CA SER A 11 13.64 2.72 -0.16
C SER A 11 12.13 2.66 -0.41
N ILE A 12 11.72 2.46 -1.67
CA ILE A 12 10.31 2.27 -2.03
C ILE A 12 9.69 1.08 -1.28
N ARG A 13 10.35 -0.09 -1.26
CA ARG A 13 9.85 -1.25 -0.50
C ARG A 13 9.72 -0.94 0.99
N GLY A 14 10.69 -0.23 1.57
CA GLY A 14 10.60 0.19 2.97
C GLY A 14 9.40 1.11 3.23
N ARG A 15 9.18 2.11 2.37
CA ARG A 15 8.02 3.03 2.45
C ARG A 15 6.70 2.28 2.32
N TYR A 16 6.62 1.34 1.38
CA TYR A 16 5.46 0.50 1.16
C TYR A 16 5.14 -0.36 2.40
N ILE A 17 6.15 -1.05 2.94
CA ILE A 17 6.01 -1.84 4.19
C ILE A 17 5.51 -0.95 5.33
N TYR A 18 6.09 0.24 5.49
CA TYR A 18 5.65 1.14 6.55
C TYR A 18 4.21 1.63 6.37
N GLY A 19 3.82 1.98 5.14
CA GLY A 19 2.44 2.31 4.80
C GLY A 19 1.48 1.17 5.12
N TYR A 20 1.87 -0.08 4.81
CA TYR A 20 1.11 -1.27 5.15
C TYR A 20 0.97 -1.50 6.66
N LEU A 21 2.05 -1.28 7.43
CA LEU A 21 2.00 -1.35 8.90
C LEU A 21 1.05 -0.28 9.49
N CYS A 22 1.01 0.93 8.90
CA CYS A 22 0.03 1.95 9.26
C CYS A 22 -1.39 1.48 8.99
N LEU A 23 -1.67 0.91 7.80
CA LEU A 23 -2.97 0.36 7.43
C LEU A 23 -3.43 -0.72 8.42
N LYS A 24 -2.60 -1.73 8.69
CA LYS A 24 -2.93 -2.82 9.63
C LYS A 24 -3.20 -2.29 11.03
N LYS A 25 -2.42 -1.32 11.50
CA LYS A 25 -2.66 -0.67 12.80
C LYS A 25 -3.96 0.13 12.80
N TYR A 26 -4.24 0.91 11.76
CA TYR A 26 -5.47 1.66 11.61
C TYR A 26 -6.69 0.74 11.71
N MET A 27 -6.70 -0.33 10.91
CA MET A 27 -7.79 -1.29 10.87
C MET A 27 -8.03 -1.95 12.23
N ARG A 28 -6.96 -2.42 12.89
CA ARG A 28 -7.04 -3.01 14.23
C ARG A 28 -7.60 -2.03 15.25
N ASP A 29 -7.08 -0.80 15.29
CA ASP A 29 -7.45 0.19 16.29
C ASP A 29 -8.88 0.74 16.05
N LYS A 30 -9.40 0.64 14.82
CA LYS A 30 -10.80 0.95 14.47
C LYS A 30 -11.76 -0.25 14.54
N GLY A 31 -11.25 -1.45 14.79
CA GLY A 31 -12.06 -2.67 14.89
C GLY A 31 -12.61 -3.18 13.54
N PHE A 32 -11.97 -2.84 12.42
CA PHE A 32 -12.31 -3.39 11.12
C PHE A 32 -11.85 -4.85 10.99
N GLN A 33 -12.52 -5.61 10.13
CA GLN A 33 -12.04 -6.93 9.74
C GLN A 33 -10.69 -6.81 9.04
N PRO A 34 -9.82 -7.84 9.11
CA PRO A 34 -8.61 -7.91 8.31
C PRO A 34 -8.91 -7.79 6.82
N LEU A 35 -7.89 -7.47 6.02
CA LEU A 35 -8.00 -7.46 4.57
C LEU A 35 -8.42 -8.86 4.07
N PRO A 36 -9.22 -8.95 3.00
CA PRO A 36 -9.42 -10.21 2.29
C PRO A 36 -8.08 -10.85 1.94
N ASN A 37 -8.00 -12.19 2.03
CA ASN A 37 -6.74 -12.92 1.81
C ASN A 37 -6.16 -12.70 0.41
N THR A 38 -7.02 -12.47 -0.58
CA THR A 38 -6.68 -12.11 -1.97
C THR A 38 -5.98 -10.77 -2.01
N LEU A 39 -6.62 -9.72 -1.49
CA LEU A 39 -6.04 -8.37 -1.40
C LEU A 39 -4.75 -8.33 -0.57
N GLU A 40 -4.70 -9.07 0.54
CA GLU A 40 -3.49 -9.15 1.37
C GLU A 40 -2.32 -9.77 0.59
N LYS A 41 -2.56 -10.80 -0.23
CA LYS A 41 -1.52 -11.39 -1.08
C LYS A 41 -1.05 -10.42 -2.16
N ASP A 42 -1.96 -9.71 -2.81
CA ASP A 42 -1.63 -8.73 -3.85
C ASP A 42 -0.73 -7.61 -3.29
N ILE A 43 -1.02 -7.16 -2.06
CA ILE A 43 -0.20 -6.19 -1.33
C ILE A 43 1.16 -6.78 -0.92
N GLU A 44 1.18 -8.02 -0.41
CA GLU A 44 2.42 -8.69 0.00
C GLU A 44 3.35 -9.02 -1.18
N GLU A 45 2.80 -9.30 -2.36
CA GLU A 45 3.57 -9.70 -3.54
C GLU A 45 4.56 -8.62 -3.97
N PHE A 46 4.23 -7.34 -3.82
CA PHE A 46 5.09 -6.22 -4.20
C PHE A 46 6.54 -6.34 -3.66
N VAL A 47 6.67 -6.67 -2.37
CA VAL A 47 7.97 -6.63 -1.69
C VAL A 47 8.85 -7.84 -2.00
N ILE A 48 8.23 -8.94 -2.45
CA ILE A 48 8.93 -10.17 -2.88
C ILE A 48 9.12 -10.24 -4.40
N SER A 49 8.30 -9.53 -5.18
CA SER A 49 8.25 -9.69 -6.64
C SER A 49 9.53 -9.20 -7.32
N GLY A 50 9.89 -9.94 -8.36
CA GLY A 50 10.91 -9.53 -9.32
C GLY A 50 10.39 -8.95 -10.62
N GLU A 51 9.09 -9.05 -10.84
CA GLU A 51 8.37 -8.71 -12.05
C GLU A 51 7.31 -7.71 -11.64
N LEU A 52 7.75 -6.48 -11.40
CA LEU A 52 6.87 -5.43 -10.86
C LEU A 52 5.83 -4.95 -11.88
N ASP A 53 6.09 -5.15 -13.18
CA ASP A 53 5.11 -4.87 -14.23
C ASP A 53 3.91 -5.82 -14.13
N THR A 54 4.15 -7.13 -13.99
CA THR A 54 3.09 -8.13 -13.77
C THR A 54 2.35 -7.89 -12.46
N TRP A 55 3.08 -7.52 -11.40
CA TRP A 55 2.44 -7.13 -10.14
C TRP A 55 1.52 -5.92 -10.34
N HIS A 56 1.94 -4.91 -11.12
CA HIS A 56 1.14 -3.72 -11.38
C HIS A 56 -0.17 -4.04 -12.10
N GLU A 57 -0.12 -4.85 -13.16
CA GLU A 57 -1.32 -5.31 -13.88
C GLU A 57 -2.31 -5.98 -12.91
N ASN A 58 -1.83 -6.77 -11.95
CA ASN A 58 -2.69 -7.44 -10.98
C ASN A 58 -3.35 -6.50 -9.95
N VAL A 59 -2.78 -5.32 -9.70
CA VAL A 59 -3.21 -4.44 -8.60
C VAL A 59 -3.75 -3.08 -9.04
N GLU A 60 -3.74 -2.76 -10.34
CA GLU A 60 -4.28 -1.49 -10.82
C GLU A 60 -5.82 -1.43 -10.76
N GLU A 61 -6.48 -2.58 -10.78
CA GLU A 61 -7.94 -2.72 -10.75
C GLU A 61 -8.55 -2.86 -9.34
N VAL A 62 -7.73 -3.21 -8.35
CA VAL A 62 -8.16 -3.46 -6.95
C VAL A 62 -8.31 -2.23 -6.03
N PRO A 63 -7.83 -1.00 -6.33
CA PRO A 63 -7.96 0.12 -5.41
C PRO A 63 -9.44 0.44 -5.09
N PRO A 64 -9.75 0.89 -3.86
CA PRO A 64 -11.12 1.27 -3.51
C PRO A 64 -11.74 2.31 -4.44
N SER A 65 -10.95 3.31 -4.85
CA SER A 65 -11.38 4.35 -5.79
C SER A 65 -11.77 3.79 -7.16
N ILE A 66 -11.29 2.61 -7.55
CA ILE A 66 -11.70 1.91 -8.75
C ILE A 66 -12.96 1.08 -8.49
N ILE A 67 -12.90 0.18 -7.50
CA ILE A 67 -13.96 -0.79 -7.20
C ILE A 67 -15.29 -0.12 -6.86
N LEU A 68 -15.27 0.97 -6.08
CA LEU A 68 -16.50 1.62 -5.61
C LEU A 68 -17.13 2.55 -6.65
N ASN A 69 -16.38 2.99 -7.67
CA ASN A 69 -16.83 3.95 -8.68
C ASN A 69 -17.20 3.32 -10.02
N ASN A 70 -16.92 2.02 -10.20
CA ASN A 70 -17.17 1.31 -11.46
C ASN A 70 -17.94 0.01 -11.21
N ASP A 71 -18.94 -0.25 -12.05
CA ASP A 71 -19.64 -1.53 -12.09
C ASP A 71 -18.78 -2.58 -12.83
N PHE A 72 -18.82 -3.84 -12.42
CA PHE A 72 -18.00 -4.89 -13.05
C PHE A 72 -18.14 -4.96 -14.60
N ASN A 73 -19.33 -4.66 -15.13
CA ASN A 73 -19.60 -4.71 -16.57
C ASN A 73 -19.06 -3.49 -17.36
N SER A 74 -18.32 -2.58 -16.74
CA SER A 74 -17.88 -1.31 -17.36
C SER A 74 -16.68 -1.44 -18.29
N GLU A 75 -16.29 -2.64 -18.73
CA GLU A 75 -15.05 -2.95 -19.46
C GLU A 75 -13.76 -2.53 -18.74
N TYR A 76 -13.85 -2.07 -17.49
CA TYR A 76 -12.72 -1.61 -16.70
C TYR A 76 -11.87 -2.77 -16.15
N TYR A 77 -12.49 -3.92 -15.95
CA TYR A 77 -11.87 -5.07 -15.32
C TYR A 77 -11.45 -6.08 -16.37
N GLU A 78 -10.16 -6.15 -16.63
CA GLU A 78 -9.52 -7.09 -17.54
C GLU A 78 -8.84 -8.24 -16.76
N ILE A 79 -8.39 -7.98 -15.53
CA ILE A 79 -7.58 -8.91 -14.73
C ILE A 79 -8.39 -9.58 -13.62
N ILE A 80 -9.15 -8.83 -12.84
CA ILE A 80 -9.91 -9.42 -11.72
C ILE A 80 -11.22 -10.05 -12.20
N ASP A 81 -11.60 -11.19 -11.61
CA ASP A 81 -12.88 -11.82 -11.89
C ASP A 81 -14.04 -11.21 -11.07
N PHE A 82 -15.28 -11.58 -11.43
CA PHE A 82 -16.47 -11.08 -10.76
C PHE A 82 -16.55 -11.43 -9.27
N ASN A 83 -16.00 -12.59 -8.87
CA ASN A 83 -16.02 -13.00 -7.47
C ASN A 83 -15.07 -12.13 -6.65
N TYR A 84 -13.86 -11.87 -7.18
CA TYR A 84 -12.90 -11.01 -6.52
C TYR A 84 -13.39 -9.55 -6.46
N TYR A 85 -13.95 -9.04 -7.55
CA TYR A 85 -14.61 -7.73 -7.56
C TYR A 85 -15.68 -7.61 -6.46
N ASN A 86 -16.59 -8.59 -6.34
CA ASN A 86 -17.64 -8.53 -5.33
C ASN A 86 -17.08 -8.63 -3.91
N GLU A 87 -16.08 -9.49 -3.67
CA GLU A 87 -15.40 -9.59 -2.37
C GLU A 87 -14.81 -8.24 -1.97
N LEU A 88 -14.06 -7.59 -2.87
CA LEU A 88 -13.47 -6.27 -2.64
C LEU A 88 -14.56 -5.22 -2.41
N ARG A 89 -15.62 -5.22 -3.22
CA ARG A 89 -16.70 -4.23 -3.13
C ARG A 89 -17.45 -4.33 -1.82
N GLU A 90 -17.84 -5.54 -1.40
CA GLU A 90 -18.49 -5.77 -0.11
C GLU A 90 -17.57 -5.36 1.04
N TYR A 91 -16.29 -5.74 0.96
CA TYR A 91 -15.31 -5.38 1.96
C TYR A 91 -15.12 -3.86 2.07
N TYR A 92 -14.91 -3.16 0.96
CA TYR A 92 -14.70 -1.71 0.94
C TYR A 92 -15.93 -0.92 1.39
N LEU A 93 -17.15 -1.38 1.08
CA LEU A 93 -18.38 -0.77 1.60
C LEU A 93 -18.51 -0.86 3.13
N SER A 94 -17.76 -1.76 3.78
CA SER A 94 -17.74 -1.89 5.24
C SER A 94 -16.75 -0.95 5.94
N LEU A 95 -15.87 -0.28 5.17
CA LEU A 95 -14.81 0.57 5.70
C LEU A 95 -15.22 2.06 5.69
N ASN A 96 -14.56 2.86 6.54
CA ASN A 96 -14.70 4.32 6.49
C ASN A 96 -13.78 4.94 5.43
N GLN A 97 -14.08 6.18 5.05
CA GLN A 97 -13.34 6.91 4.02
C GLN A 97 -11.84 6.98 4.30
N GLU A 98 -11.43 7.16 5.56
CA GLU A 98 -10.01 7.20 5.90
C GLU A 98 -9.29 5.88 5.62
N CYS A 99 -9.91 4.73 5.92
CA CYS A 99 -9.31 3.42 5.63
C CYS A 99 -9.25 3.16 4.11
N LEU A 100 -10.27 3.58 3.36
CA LEU A 100 -10.25 3.51 1.89
C LEU A 100 -9.08 4.33 1.33
N THR A 101 -8.93 5.57 1.80
CA THR A 101 -7.83 6.46 1.40
C THR A 101 -6.45 5.88 1.77
N LEU A 102 -6.32 5.16 2.89
CA LEU A 102 -5.07 4.48 3.24
C LEU A 102 -4.69 3.40 2.20
N ILE A 103 -5.66 2.61 1.73
CA ILE A 103 -5.44 1.58 0.71
C ILE A 103 -5.11 2.26 -0.64
N ASP A 104 -5.89 3.29 -1.03
CA ASP A 104 -5.66 4.06 -2.27
C ASP A 104 -4.30 4.78 -2.29
N ASN A 105 -3.70 5.11 -1.14
CA ASN A 105 -2.35 5.68 -1.08
C ASN A 105 -1.25 4.61 -1.01
N LEU A 106 -1.54 3.41 -0.50
CA LEU A 106 -0.54 2.35 -0.38
C LEU A 106 -0.11 1.83 -1.76
N ILE A 107 -1.06 1.51 -2.64
CA ILE A 107 -0.78 0.90 -3.94
C ILE A 107 0.12 1.81 -4.82
N PRO A 108 -0.15 3.13 -4.95
CA PRO A 108 0.70 4.05 -5.72
C PRO A 108 2.14 4.18 -5.23
N ILE A 109 2.45 3.85 -3.97
CA ILE A 109 3.84 3.79 -3.50
C ILE A 109 4.63 2.76 -4.31
N GLY A 110 4.02 1.60 -4.61
CA GLY A 110 4.67 0.54 -5.39
C GLY A 110 4.72 0.82 -6.90
N ILE A 111 3.73 1.56 -7.43
CA ILE A 111 3.58 1.84 -8.86
C ILE A 111 4.41 3.05 -9.32
N GLY A 112 4.52 4.09 -8.49
CA GLY A 112 4.94 5.43 -8.93
C GLY A 112 6.31 5.53 -9.61
N ASN A 113 7.15 4.50 -9.52
CA ASN A 113 8.48 4.46 -10.14
C ASN A 113 8.68 3.33 -11.16
N LEU A 114 7.64 2.60 -11.56
CA LEU A 114 7.75 1.50 -12.53
C LEU A 114 8.15 2.00 -13.92
N TYR A 115 7.46 3.04 -14.41
CA TYR A 115 7.61 3.50 -15.80
C TYR A 115 8.46 4.77 -15.92
N GLY A 116 9.49 4.92 -15.09
CA GLY A 116 10.35 6.10 -15.12
C GLY A 116 11.62 6.01 -14.28
N GLN A 117 12.36 7.12 -14.22
CA GLN A 117 13.46 7.26 -13.28
C GLN A 117 12.93 7.36 -11.85
N PHE A 118 13.71 6.87 -10.89
CA PHE A 118 13.40 6.99 -9.47
C PHE A 118 13.14 8.45 -9.06
N LYS A 119 11.90 8.73 -8.67
CA LYS A 119 11.40 9.98 -8.10
C LYS A 119 10.99 9.71 -6.66
N SER A 120 11.91 9.99 -5.74
CA SER A 120 11.70 9.81 -4.30
C SER A 120 10.47 10.56 -3.80
N GLU A 121 10.26 11.80 -4.27
CA GLU A 121 9.18 12.69 -3.83
C GLU A 121 7.80 12.08 -3.99
N LEU A 122 7.53 11.42 -5.13
CA LEU A 122 6.22 10.85 -5.42
C LEU A 122 5.78 9.80 -4.39
N THR A 123 6.66 8.86 -4.07
CA THR A 123 6.35 7.81 -3.08
C THR A 123 6.35 8.33 -1.65
N LEU A 124 7.05 9.44 -1.39
CA LEU A 124 6.99 10.13 -0.10
C LEU A 124 5.66 10.86 0.09
N ASP A 125 5.09 11.44 -0.96
CA ASP A 125 3.79 12.15 -0.86
C ASP A 125 2.66 11.18 -0.47
N TYR A 126 2.60 10.01 -1.11
CA TYR A 126 1.63 8.98 -0.73
C TYR A 126 1.84 8.47 0.71
N LEU A 127 3.10 8.30 1.13
CA LEU A 127 3.41 7.91 2.50
C LEU A 127 3.07 9.00 3.52
N GLU A 128 3.30 10.26 3.17
CA GLU A 128 2.96 11.42 4.00
C GLU A 128 1.46 11.48 4.22
N ASN A 129 0.64 11.31 3.18
CA ASN A 129 -0.83 11.22 3.30
C ASN A 129 -1.26 10.12 4.28
N ILE A 130 -0.63 8.94 4.21
CA ILE A 130 -0.89 7.83 5.16
C ILE A 130 -0.57 8.27 6.59
N ILE A 131 0.59 8.90 6.80
CA ILE A 131 1.04 9.38 8.13
C ILE A 131 0.10 10.48 8.65
N GLU A 132 -0.36 11.37 7.79
CA GLU A 132 -1.33 12.43 8.14
C GLU A 132 -2.65 11.85 8.61
N ILE A 133 -3.19 10.83 7.93
CA ILE A 133 -4.42 10.14 8.36
C ILE A 133 -4.26 9.51 9.74
N MET A 134 -3.11 8.86 9.99
CA MET A 134 -2.79 8.28 11.30
C MET A 134 -2.74 9.37 12.39
N ASN A 135 -2.04 10.47 12.12
CA ASN A 135 -1.92 11.60 13.06
C ASN A 135 -3.27 12.28 13.33
N TYR A 136 -4.07 12.51 12.28
CA TYR A 136 -5.42 13.09 12.39
C TYR A 136 -6.32 12.24 13.29
N ASN A 137 -6.21 10.91 13.16
CA ASN A 137 -6.93 9.95 14.00
C ASN A 137 -6.28 9.73 15.37
N LYS A 138 -5.20 10.44 15.71
CA LYS A 138 -4.43 10.32 16.95
C LYS A 138 -3.92 8.90 17.22
N LEU A 139 -3.63 8.15 16.17
CA LEU A 139 -3.07 6.81 16.27
C LEU A 139 -1.55 6.88 16.35
N GLU A 140 -0.97 6.04 17.21
CA GLU A 140 0.48 5.89 17.27
C GLU A 140 1.00 5.37 15.92
N LEU A 141 2.09 5.94 15.43
CA LEU A 141 2.72 5.45 14.21
C LEU A 141 3.55 4.18 14.50
N PRO A 142 3.64 3.23 13.56
CA PRO A 142 4.59 2.12 13.68
C PRO A 142 6.03 2.60 13.91
N LYS A 143 6.84 1.78 14.58
CA LYS A 143 8.27 2.09 14.75
C LYS A 143 8.97 2.00 13.39
N SER A 144 9.70 3.05 13.03
CA SER A 144 10.41 3.11 11.73
C SER A 144 11.67 2.24 11.73
N ASP A 145 12.18 1.89 12.92
CA ASP A 145 13.40 1.10 13.05
C ASP A 145 13.27 -0.27 12.37
N TYR A 146 12.04 -0.80 12.24
CA TYR A 146 11.78 -2.05 11.52
C TYR A 146 12.21 -1.99 10.05
N ILE A 147 12.08 -0.85 9.39
CA ILE A 147 12.40 -0.68 7.96
C ILE A 147 13.72 0.07 7.74
N ALA A 148 14.46 0.41 8.80
CA ALA A 148 15.66 1.26 8.70
C ALA A 148 16.79 0.63 7.86
N ASN A 149 16.79 -0.70 7.71
CA ASN A 149 17.75 -1.43 6.87
C ASN A 149 17.42 -1.40 5.37
N LEU A 150 16.24 -0.94 4.98
CA LEU A 150 15.78 -0.86 3.59
C LEU A 150 16.04 0.54 3.03
N THR A 151 17.27 0.81 2.60
CA THR A 151 17.72 2.15 2.20
C THR A 151 17.59 2.42 0.70
N VAL A 152 17.43 3.68 0.31
CA VAL A 152 17.37 4.12 -1.10
C VAL A 152 18.63 3.78 -1.90
N ASP A 153 19.78 3.60 -1.26
CA ASP A 153 21.03 3.23 -1.93
C ASP A 153 21.01 1.79 -2.47
N GLN A 154 20.03 0.98 -2.05
CA GLN A 154 19.85 -0.38 -2.51
C GLN A 154 19.00 -0.43 -3.78
N LYS A 155 19.47 -1.19 -4.77
CA LYS A 155 18.70 -1.52 -5.99
C LYS A 155 18.10 -0.28 -6.67
N ASN A 156 18.87 0.80 -6.81
CA ASN A 156 18.46 2.04 -7.46
C ASN A 156 17.19 2.67 -6.85
N GLY A 157 17.11 2.75 -5.51
CA GLY A 157 15.96 3.33 -4.80
C GLY A 157 14.89 2.32 -4.38
N TRP A 158 14.84 1.13 -5.00
CA TRP A 158 13.79 0.14 -4.74
C TRP A 158 13.92 -0.58 -3.40
N GLY A 159 15.14 -0.72 -2.88
CA GLY A 159 15.38 -1.59 -1.72
C GLY A 159 15.52 -3.06 -2.12
N ASN A 160 16.15 -3.85 -1.26
CA ASN A 160 16.20 -5.30 -1.46
C ASN A 160 14.80 -5.93 -1.34
N ARG A 161 14.59 -7.06 -2.05
CA ARG A 161 13.38 -7.88 -1.88
C ARG A 161 13.39 -8.51 -0.49
N VAL A 162 12.22 -8.59 0.13
CA VAL A 162 12.03 -9.09 1.50
C VAL A 162 10.70 -9.78 1.64
N ASN A 163 10.51 -10.60 2.68
CA ASN A 163 9.20 -11.12 3.03
C ASN A 163 8.46 -10.11 3.91
N MET A 164 7.24 -9.73 3.54
CA MET A 164 6.43 -8.79 4.32
C MET A 164 6.27 -9.24 5.78
N LYS A 165 6.13 -10.55 6.01
CA LYS A 165 5.90 -11.15 7.32
C LYS A 165 7.05 -10.94 8.30
N ASP A 166 8.26 -10.69 7.81
CA ASP A 166 9.42 -10.37 8.67
C ASP A 166 9.25 -9.01 9.38
N TYR A 167 8.28 -8.19 8.96
CA TYR A 167 8.01 -6.85 9.47
C TYR A 167 6.67 -6.72 10.22
N ILE A 168 5.81 -7.74 10.15
CA ILE A 168 4.50 -7.76 10.82
C ILE A 168 4.68 -8.52 12.15
N SER A 169 4.90 -7.78 13.24
CA SER A 169 4.98 -8.32 14.62
C SER A 169 3.61 -8.40 15.30
#